data_AF-U5WTQ6-F1
#
_entry.id   AF-U5WTQ6-F1
#
_cell.length_a   1.000
_cell.length_b   1.000
_cell.length_c   1.000
_cell.angle_alpha   90.00
_cell.angle_beta   90.00
_cell.angle_gamma   90.00
#
_symmetry.space_group_name_H-M   'P 1'
#
loop_
_entity.id
_entity.type
_entity.pdbx_description
1 polymer ?
#
loop_
_entity_poly.entity_id
_entity_poly.type
_entity_poly.pdbx_seq_one_letter_code
_entity_poly.pdbx_strand_id
1 'polypeptide(L)'
;MTDVLEAAILSGAFVLALWGAWRPHYRVASYLVAGAVTLVLIAGLVVTGQTNMTIVSAFLLVAMFVPMTVFNHRRAERGRSGRTKKGM
;
A
#
# COMPACT_ATOMS: atom_id res chain seq x y z
N MET A 1 -17.95 16.15 9.98
CA MET A 1 -18.12 14.80 10.61
C MET A 1 -17.92 13.70 9.58
N THR A 2 -18.41 13.87 8.36
CA THR A 2 -18.17 12.98 7.21
C THR A 2 -16.69 12.78 6.89
N ASP A 3 -15.86 13.84 6.93
CA ASP A 3 -14.43 13.73 6.59
C ASP A 3 -13.62 12.83 7.54
N VAL A 4 -13.99 12.82 8.84
CA VAL A 4 -13.32 11.99 9.86
C VAL A 4 -13.72 10.53 9.70
N LEU A 5 -14.99 10.26 9.38
CA LEU A 5 -15.48 8.92 9.11
C LEU A 5 -14.86 8.34 7.84
N GLU A 6 -14.78 9.14 6.79
CA GLU A 6 -14.15 8.76 5.52
C GLU A 6 -12.66 8.46 5.70
N ALA A 7 -11.92 9.31 6.42
CA ALA A 7 -10.53 9.09 6.75
C ALA A 7 -10.30 7.82 7.59
N ALA A 8 -11.22 7.51 8.52
CA ALA A 8 -11.17 6.29 9.33
C ALA A 8 -11.41 5.02 8.50
N ILE A 9 -12.41 5.05 7.60
CA ILE A 9 -12.71 3.93 6.69
C ILE A 9 -11.55 3.69 5.73
N LEU A 10 -11.02 4.75 5.12
CA LEU A 10 -9.88 4.67 4.20
C LEU A 10 -8.61 4.21 4.92
N SER A 11 -8.34 4.68 6.15
CA SER A 11 -7.22 4.17 6.95
C SER A 11 -7.37 2.68 7.27
N GLY A 12 -8.58 2.23 7.62
CA GLY A 12 -8.87 0.81 7.83
C GLY A 12 -8.67 -0.02 6.56
N ALA A 13 -9.16 0.46 5.41
CA ALA A 13 -8.97 -0.19 4.12
C ALA A 13 -7.49 -0.28 3.72
N PHE A 14 -6.70 0.75 4.02
CA PHE A 14 -5.26 0.77 3.78
C PHE A 14 -4.52 -0.30 4.61
N VAL A 15 -4.83 -0.40 5.90
CA VAL A 15 -4.25 -1.42 6.79
C VAL A 15 -4.61 -2.83 6.33
N LEU A 16 -5.87 -3.06 5.95
CA LEU A 16 -6.34 -4.35 5.44
C LEU A 16 -5.67 -4.71 4.10
N ALA A 17 -5.45 -3.72 3.23
CA ALA A 17 -4.77 -3.93 1.96
C ALA A 17 -3.27 -4.21 2.17
N LEU A 18 -2.60 -3.55 3.12
CA LEU A 18 -1.23 -3.91 3.50
C LEU A 18 -1.13 -5.33 4.09
N TRP A 19 -2.11 -5.72 4.92
CA TRP A 19 -2.19 -7.07 5.48
C TRP A 19 -2.40 -8.13 4.40
N GLY A 20 -3.31 -7.87 3.46
CA GLY A 20 -3.55 -8.71 2.28
C GLY A 20 -2.31 -8.85 1.40
N ALA A 21 -1.51 -7.79 1.27
CA ALA A 21 -0.24 -7.79 0.53
C ALA A 21 0.85 -8.67 1.20
N TRP A 22 0.65 -9.09 2.44
CA TRP A 22 1.56 -10.06 3.06
C TRP A 22 1.27 -11.48 2.58
N ARG A 23 0.01 -11.83 2.27
CA ARG A 23 -0.40 -13.15 1.76
C ARG A 23 0.03 -13.38 0.30
N PRO A 24 0.59 -14.56 -0.03
CA PRO A 24 1.20 -14.80 -1.34
C PRO A 24 0.24 -14.88 -2.54
N HIS A 25 -1.05 -15.20 -2.33
CA HIS A 25 -2.01 -15.41 -3.43
C HIS A 25 -2.58 -14.12 -4.04
N TYR A 26 -2.72 -13.03 -3.26
CA TYR A 26 -3.41 -11.79 -3.69
C TYR A 26 -2.54 -10.54 -3.56
N ARG A 27 -1.21 -10.71 -3.58
CA ARG A 27 -0.22 -9.65 -3.33
C ARG A 27 -0.40 -8.41 -4.21
N VAL A 28 -0.47 -8.62 -5.53
CA VAL A 28 -0.54 -7.53 -6.50
C VAL A 28 -1.85 -6.76 -6.38
N ALA A 29 -2.98 -7.47 -6.30
CA ALA A 29 -4.29 -6.86 -6.10
C ALA A 29 -4.35 -6.06 -4.79
N SER A 30 -3.81 -6.61 -3.70
CA SER A 30 -3.74 -5.94 -2.40
C SER A 30 -2.88 -4.66 -2.46
N TYR A 31 -1.78 -4.64 -3.22
CA TYR A 31 -0.98 -3.44 -3.42
C TYR A 31 -1.67 -2.37 -4.25
N LEU A 32 -2.38 -2.77 -5.31
CA LEU A 32 -3.16 -1.83 -6.12
C LEU A 32 -4.26 -1.18 -5.28
N VAL A 33 -4.96 -1.97 -4.45
CA VAL A 33 -5.98 -1.46 -3.53
C VAL A 33 -5.36 -0.52 -2.50
N ALA A 34 -4.24 -0.90 -1.87
CA ALA A 34 -3.57 -0.04 -0.89
C ALA A 34 -3.16 1.30 -1.53
N GLY A 35 -2.53 1.27 -2.71
CA GLY A 35 -2.14 2.48 -3.42
C GLY A 35 -3.34 3.36 -3.81
N ALA A 36 -4.43 2.76 -4.31
CA ALA A 36 -5.64 3.48 -4.66
C ALA A 36 -6.27 4.16 -3.44
N VAL A 37 -6.36 3.47 -2.30
CA VAL A 37 -6.87 4.03 -1.04
C VAL A 37 -6.01 5.21 -0.57
N THR A 38 -4.69 5.11 -0.65
CA THR A 38 -3.81 6.22 -0.27
C THR A 38 -3.95 7.42 -1.22
N LEU A 39 -4.13 7.19 -2.52
CA LEU A 39 -4.38 8.28 -3.47
C LEU A 39 -5.69 9.02 -3.17
N VAL A 40 -6.74 8.31 -2.77
CA VAL A 40 -8.01 8.94 -2.34
C VAL A 40 -7.81 9.80 -1.09
N LEU A 41 -7.06 9.32 -0.09
CA LEU A 41 -6.72 10.11 1.09
C LEU A 41 -5.92 11.38 0.75
N ILE A 42 -4.96 11.28 -0.16
CA ILE A 42 -4.18 12.43 -0.64
C ILE A 42 -5.08 13.40 -1.41
N ALA A 43 -5.99 12.92 -2.24
CA ALA A 43 -6.96 13.77 -2.94
C ALA A 43 -7.86 14.54 -1.96
N GLY A 44 -8.29 13.90 -0.86
CA GLY A 44 -9.01 14.58 0.23
C GLY A 44 -8.21 15.71 0.86
N LEU A 45 -6.91 15.51 1.09
CA LEU A 45 -6.01 16.57 1.58
C LEU A 45 -5.87 17.73 0.58
N VAL A 46 -5.84 17.45 -0.72
CA VAL A 46 -5.83 18.48 -1.78
C VAL A 46 -7.11 19.30 -1.76
N VAL A 47 -8.26 18.63 -1.73
CA VAL A 47 -9.60 19.27 -1.74
C VAL A 47 -9.79 20.16 -0.50
N THR A 48 -9.25 19.75 0.64
CA THR A 48 -9.34 20.51 1.91
C THR A 48 -8.26 21.59 2.05
N GLY A 49 -7.42 21.80 1.04
CA GLY A 49 -6.37 22.82 1.04
C GLY A 49 -5.19 22.53 1.97
N GLN A 50 -5.03 21.28 2.41
CA GLN A 50 -3.97 20.86 3.34
C GLN A 50 -2.66 20.55 2.59
N THR A 51 -2.07 21.57 1.97
CA THR A 51 -0.92 21.43 1.05
C THR A 51 0.30 20.78 1.71
N ASN A 52 0.66 21.17 2.93
CA ASN A 52 1.81 20.58 3.64
C ASN A 52 1.61 19.09 3.92
N MET A 53 0.42 18.70 4.39
CA MET A 53 0.11 17.29 4.64
C MET A 53 0.06 16.50 3.34
N THR A 54 -0.49 17.07 2.27
CA THR A 54 -0.50 16.46 0.93
C THR A 54 0.91 16.12 0.46
N ILE A 55 1.84 17.08 0.57
CA ILE A 55 3.24 16.90 0.16
C ILE A 55 3.90 15.79 0.98
N VAL A 56 3.74 15.81 2.32
CA VAL A 56 4.33 14.79 3.20
C VAL A 56 3.74 13.40 2.91
N SER A 57 2.43 13.29 2.75
CA SER A 57 1.74 12.03 2.43
C SER A 57 2.14 11.48 1.06
N ALA A 58 2.26 12.33 0.04
CA ALA A 58 2.75 11.93 -1.28
C ALA A 58 4.20 11.46 -1.22
N PHE A 59 5.06 12.17 -0.47
CA PHE A 59 6.45 11.78 -0.28
C PHE A 59 6.56 10.44 0.44
N LEU A 60 5.79 10.21 1.51
CA LEU A 60 5.77 8.94 2.24
C LEU A 60 5.27 7.78 1.39
N LEU A 61 4.26 8.00 0.54
CA LEU A 61 3.80 7.00 -0.42
C LEU A 61 4.96 6.59 -1.35
N VAL A 62 5.68 7.54 -1.94
CA VAL A 62 6.80 7.20 -2.83
C VAL A 62 7.97 6.57 -2.06
N ALA A 63 8.34 7.14 -0.91
CA ALA A 63 9.53 6.76 -0.16
C ALA A 63 9.40 5.44 0.59
N MET A 64 8.18 5.05 1.01
CA MET A 64 7.97 3.83 1.81
C MET A 64 7.19 2.76 1.05
N PHE A 65 6.11 3.13 0.36
CA PHE A 65 5.26 2.15 -0.31
C PHE A 65 5.98 1.52 -1.51
N VAL A 66 6.70 2.32 -2.31
CA VAL A 66 7.43 1.80 -3.49
C VAL A 66 8.55 0.84 -3.07
N PRO A 67 9.47 1.16 -2.14
CA PRO A 67 10.48 0.19 -1.74
C PRO A 67 9.88 -1.05 -1.11
N MET A 68 8.81 -0.91 -0.31
CA MET A 68 8.17 -2.05 0.35
C MET A 68 7.56 -3.02 -0.67
N THR A 69 6.95 -2.53 -1.74
CA THR A 69 6.46 -3.38 -2.85
C THR A 69 7.61 -4.11 -3.54
N VAL A 70 8.73 -3.43 -3.81
CA VAL A 70 9.92 -4.00 -4.46
C VAL A 70 10.61 -5.04 -3.58
N PHE A 71 10.84 -4.75 -2.30
CA PHE A 71 11.45 -5.69 -1.34
C PHE A 71 10.59 -6.94 -1.19
N ASN A 72 9.27 -6.78 -1.08
CA ASN A 72 8.37 -7.90 -0.91
C ASN A 72 8.23 -8.74 -2.19
N HIS A 73 8.32 -8.10 -3.37
CA HIS A 73 8.39 -8.79 -4.66
C HIS A 73 9.67 -9.64 -4.75
N ARG A 74 10.84 -9.04 -4.48
CA ARG A 74 12.13 -9.76 -4.44
C ARG A 74 12.13 -10.91 -3.42
N ARG A 75 11.48 -10.73 -2.26
CA ARG A 75 11.32 -11.80 -1.26
C ARG A 75 10.48 -12.97 -1.79
N ALA A 76 9.42 -12.69 -2.56
CA ALA A 76 8.58 -13.72 -3.15
C ALA A 76 9.34 -14.54 -4.20
N GLU A 77 10.16 -13.89 -5.03
CA GLU A 77 11.01 -14.55 -6.04
C GLU A 77 12.01 -15.52 -5.40
N ARG A 78 12.66 -15.10 -4.30
CA ARG A 78 13.58 -15.97 -3.53
C ARG A 78 12.88 -17.22 -2.98
N GLY A 79 11.64 -17.09 -2.50
CA GLY A 79 10.85 -18.22 -2.01
C GLY A 79 10.42 -19.21 -3.12
N ARG A 80 10.24 -18.72 -4.35
CA ARG A 80 9.92 -19.57 -5.51
C ARG A 80 11.13 -20.35 -6.00
N SER A 81 12.29 -19.70 -6.13
CA SER A 81 13.55 -20.32 -6.56
C SER A 81 14.05 -21.41 -5.59
N GLY A 82 13.86 -21.22 -4.29
CA GLY A 82 14.19 -22.24 -3.29
C GLY A 82 13.32 -23.50 -3.34
N ARG A 83 12.09 -23.39 -3.86
CA ARG A 83 11.16 -24.53 -4.02
C ARG A 83 11.51 -25.36 -5.24
N THR A 84 11.93 -24.72 -6.33
CA THR A 84 12.40 -25.40 -7.54
C THR A 84 13.70 -26.19 -7.30
N LYS A 85 14.61 -25.66 -6.45
CA LYS A 85 15.85 -26.38 -6.07
C LYS A 85 15.64 -27.56 -5.12
N LYS A 86 14.51 -27.64 -4.40
CA LYS A 86 14.22 -28.75 -3.46
C LYS A 86 13.45 -29.90 -4.11
N GLY A 87 13.01 -29.73 -5.35
CA GLY A 87 12.27 -30.74 -6.13
C GLY A 87 13.07 -31.35 -7.27
N MET A 88 14.38 -31.08 -7.35
CA MET A 88 15.36 -31.78 -8.18
C MET A 88 16.29 -32.59 -7.28
#